data_AF-A0A845Y3D7-F1
#
_entry.id   AF-A0A845Y3D7-F1
#
_cell.length_a   1.000
_cell.length_b   1.000
_cell.length_c   1.000
_cell.angle_alpha   90.00
_cell.angle_beta   90.00
_cell.angle_gamma   90.00
#
_symmetry.space_group_name_H-M   'P 1'
#
loop_
_entity.id
_entity.type
_entity.pdbx_description
1 polymer ?
#
loop_
_entity_poly.entity_id
_entity_poly.type
_entity_poly.pdbx_seq_one_letter_code
_entity_poly.pdbx_strand_id
1 'polypeptide(L)' 'DEVFDYDGFKIVCDPKSILYLYGLVLDYSNAMIGGGFQFTNPNAAQSCGCGKSFGV' A
#
# COMPACT_ATOMS: atom_id res chain seq x y z
N ASP A 1 -9.89 -0.81 14.17
CA ASP A 1 -9.49 -1.62 13.00
C ASP A 1 -10.70 -2.28 12.35
N GLU A 2 -10.90 -1.99 11.07
CA GLU A 2 -11.81 -2.71 10.17
C GLU A 2 -11.04 -3.81 9.43
N VAL A 3 -11.74 -4.90 9.15
CA VAL A 3 -11.20 -6.06 8.42
C VAL A 3 -11.93 -6.20 7.10
N PHE A 4 -11.18 -6.21 6.01
CA PHE A 4 -11.67 -6.39 4.65
C PHE A 4 -11.19 -7.72 4.11
N ASP A 5 -12.07 -8.41 3.37
CA ASP A 5 -11.71 -9.59 2.61
C ASP A 5 -11.52 -9.17 1.15
N TYR A 6 -10.30 -9.35 0.63
CA TYR A 6 -9.94 -8.96 -0.73
C TYR A 6 -9.20 -10.12 -1.39
N ASP A 7 -9.84 -10.76 -2.37
CA ASP A 7 -9.28 -11.87 -3.15
C ASP A 7 -8.66 -12.99 -2.28
N GLY A 8 -9.31 -13.29 -1.14
CA GLY A 8 -8.86 -14.30 -0.19
C GLY A 8 -7.79 -13.82 0.81
N PHE A 9 -7.40 -12.55 0.75
CA PHE A 9 -6.54 -11.90 1.74
C PHE A 9 -7.36 -11.08 2.73
N LYS A 10 -7.02 -11.21 4.02
CA LYS A 10 -7.57 -10.34 5.06
C LYS A 10 -6.71 -9.10 5.21
N ILE A 11 -7.30 -7.95 4.93
CA ILE A 11 -6.69 -6.64 5.11
C ILE A 11 -7.24 -6.03 6.40
N VAL A 12 -6.36 -5.60 7.29
CA VAL A 12 -6.74 -4.97 8.57
C VAL A 12 -6.26 -3.53 8.55
N CYS A 13 -7.16 -2.57 8.76
CA CYS A 13 -6.84 -1.15 8.68
C CYS A 13 -7.61 -0.35 9.73
N ASP A 14 -6.98 0.66 10.34
CA ASP A 14 -7.71 1.62 11.18
C ASP A 14 -8.62 2.51 10.30
N PRO A 15 -9.88 2.75 10.69
CA PRO A 15 -10.82 3.56 9.90
C PRO A 15 -10.30 4.96 9.55
N LYS A 16 -9.49 5.59 10.40
CA LYS A 16 -8.92 6.92 10.11
C LYS A 16 -7.84 6.84 9.03
N SER A 17 -7.14 5.72 8.95
CA SER A 17 -6.10 5.47 7.95
C SER A 17 -6.67 5.19 6.56
N ILE A 18 -7.90 4.69 6.44
CA ILE A 18 -8.56 4.40 5.16
C ILE A 18 -8.59 5.62 4.24
N LEU A 19 -8.82 6.83 4.78
CA LEU A 19 -8.83 8.08 4.02
C LEU A 19 -7.52 8.32 3.27
N TYR A 20 -6.39 7.94 3.86
CA TYR A 20 -5.06 8.10 3.26
C TYR A 20 -4.69 6.95 2.32
N LEU A 21 -5.32 5.79 2.49
CA LEU A 21 -5.05 4.57 1.73
C LEU A 21 -6.07 4.34 0.60
N TYR A 22 -7.05 5.24 0.44
CA TYR A 22 -8.11 5.08 -0.54
C TYR A 22 -7.55 5.11 -1.97
N GLY A 23 -7.68 3.99 -2.69
CA GLY A 23 -7.09 3.82 -4.03
C GLY A 23 -5.62 3.37 -4.02
N LEU A 24 -5.04 3.06 -2.86
CA LEU A 24 -3.73 2.40 -2.77
C LEU A 24 -3.78 1.06 -3.50
N VAL A 25 -2.80 0.85 -4.38
CA VAL A 25 -2.54 -0.43 -5.04
C VAL A 25 -1.32 -1.06 -4.39
N LEU A 26 -1.46 -2.32 -3.97
CA LEU A 26 -0.37 -3.14 -3.46
C LEU A 26 -0.01 -4.19 -4.52
N ASP A 27 1.22 -4.15 -4.99
CA ASP A 27 1.77 -5.12 -5.94
C ASP A 27 2.96 -5.84 -5.32
N TYR A 28 3.33 -7.02 -5.84
CA TYR A 28 4.45 -7.80 -5.34
C TYR A 28 5.34 -8.28 -6.50
N SER A 29 6.61 -7.88 -6.46
CA SER A 29 7.60 -8.29 -7.45
C SER A 29 8.54 -9.36 -6.88
N ASN A 30 8.74 -10.45 -7.63
CA ASN A 30 9.71 -11.51 -7.33
C ASN A 30 11.12 -11.23 -7.91
N ALA A 31 11.41 -9.99 -8.31
CA ALA A 31 12.71 -9.65 -8.88
C ALA A 31 13.86 -9.90 -7.90
N MET A 32 14.97 -10.47 -8.38
CA MET A 32 16.15 -10.79 -7.55
C MET A 32 16.79 -9.53 -6.92
N ILE A 33 16.68 -8.38 -7.59
CA ILE A 33 17.10 -7.07 -7.08
C ILE A 33 15.89 -6.15 -7.11
N GLY A 34 15.50 -5.60 -5.97
CA GLY A 34 14.33 -4.71 -5.85
C GLY A 34 12.98 -5.43 -5.77
N GLY A 35 12.96 -6.77 -5.68
CA GLY A 35 11.75 -7.53 -5.38
C GLY A 35 11.19 -7.21 -3.99
N GLY A 36 9.88 -7.35 -3.86
CA GLY A 36 9.12 -7.09 -2.65
C GLY A 36 7.79 -6.38 -2.93
N PHE A 37 7.13 -5.97 -1.86
CA PHE A 37 5.87 -5.23 -1.92
C PHE A 37 6.09 -3.81 -2.45
N GLN A 38 5.36 -3.45 -3.50
CA GLN A 38 5.32 -2.12 -4.06
C GLN A 38 3.98 -1.48 -3.70
N PHE A 39 4.06 -0.34 -3.02
CA PHE A 39 2.91 0.45 -2.62
C PHE A 39 2.78 1.63 -3.57
N THR A 40 1.66 1.71 -4.30
CA THR A 40 1.37 2.82 -5.20
C THR A 40 0.10 3.51 -4.72
N ASN A 41 0.26 4.68 -4.10
CA ASN A 41 -0.87 5.47 -3.60
C ASN A 41 -1.11 6.66 -4.52
N PRO A 42 -2.27 6.76 -5.21
CA PRO A 42 -2.58 7.91 -6.05
C PRO A 42 -2.69 9.23 -5.26
N ASN A 43 -2.89 9.17 -3.94
CA ASN A 43 -2.92 10.34 -3.07
C ASN A 43 -1.54 10.74 -2.53
N ALA A 44 -0.48 9.96 -2.80
CA ALA A 44 0.86 10.31 -2.34
C ALA A 44 1.47 11.39 -3.25
N ALA A 45 1.60 12.61 -2.74
CA ALA A 45 2.29 13.70 -3.42
C ALA A 45 3.81 13.50 -3.47
N GLN A 46 4.36 12.71 -2.54
CA GLN A 46 5.79 12.38 -2.47
C GLN A 46 6.00 10.88 -2.20
N SER A 47 6.61 10.19 -3.15
CA SER A 47 7.16 8.84 -2.95
C SER A 47 8.66 8.94 -2.60
N CYS A 48 9.08 8.37 -1.48
CA CYS A 48 10.50 8.24 -1.15
C CYS A 48 11.19 7.31 -2.16
N GLY A 49 12.44 7.60 -2.54
CA GLY A 49 13.19 6.88 -3.57
C GLY A 49 13.42 5.37 -3.33
N CYS A 50 13.03 4.83 -2.17
CA CYS A 50 13.04 3.40 -1.86
C CYS A 50 11.65 2.72 -2.00
N GLY A 51 10.58 3.46 -2.31
CA GLY A 51 9.23 2.93 -2.57
C GLY A 51 8.48 2.35 -1.36
N LYS A 52 9.07 2.40 -0.15
CA LYS A 52 8.46 1.87 1.09
C LYS A 52 7.81 2.94 1.98
N SER A 53 7.97 4.21 1.62
CA SER A 53 7.43 5.33 2.39
C SER A 53 6.83 6.37 1.45
N PHE A 54 5.66 6.86 1.81
CA PHE A 54 4.96 7.92 1.10
C PHE A 54 4.45 8.95 2.10
N GLY A 55 4.62 10.22 1.74
CA GLY A 55 4.00 11.36 2.43
C GLY A 55 2.76 11.79 1.66
N VAL A 56 1.68 12.05 2.40
CA VAL A 56 0.53 12.81 1.91
C VAL A 56 0.77 14.30 2.10
#